data_AF-A0A102JWL6-F1
#
_entry.id   AF-A0A102JWL6-F1
#
_cell.length_a   1.000
_cell.length_b   1.000
_cell.length_c   1.000
_cell.angle_alpha   90.00
_cell.angle_beta   90.00
_cell.angle_gamma   90.00
#
_symmetry.space_group_name_H-M   'P 1'
#
loop_
_entity.id
_entity.type
_entity.pdbx_description
1 polymer ?
#
loop_
_entity_poly.entity_id
_entity_poly.type
_entity_poly.pdbx_seq_one_letter_code
_entity_poly.pdbx_strand_id
1 'polypeptide(L)'
;MKRLSENWRHSCWVSRLRTGGFIGIYAKADGLDVTHVGFFVETRDGPMLRNASSKKANIQVVDSPFLEYVKNTPGIVVLRPRA
;
A
#
# COMPACT_ATOMS: atom_id res chain seq x y z
N MET A 1 4.35 13.79 29.33
CA MET A 1 5.29 13.78 28.18
C MET A 1 4.50 13.40 26.94
N LYS A 2 4.07 14.38 26.13
CA LYS A 2 3.26 14.14 24.92
C LYS A 2 4.16 13.49 23.86
N ARG A 3 3.84 12.26 23.45
CA ARG A 3 4.52 11.60 22.33
C ARG A 3 4.16 12.38 21.07
N LEU A 4 5.16 12.96 20.41
CA LEU A 4 5.01 13.78 19.21
C LEU A 4 4.35 12.95 18.11
N SER A 5 3.05 13.17 17.96
CA SER A 5 2.20 12.66 16.89
C SER A 5 2.24 13.66 15.75
N GLU A 6 3.27 13.68 14.91
CA GLU A 6 3.30 14.55 13.73
C GLU A 6 4.44 14.15 12.79
N ASN A 7 4.06 13.64 11.60
CA ASN A 7 4.75 13.82 10.30
C ASN A 7 4.25 12.88 9.17
N TRP A 8 3.06 12.29 9.26
CA TRP A 8 2.59 11.38 8.19
C TRP A 8 1.91 12.08 6.99
N ARG A 9 1.67 13.39 7.05
CA ARG A 9 0.97 14.16 5.98
C ARG A 9 1.85 14.53 4.77
N HIS A 10 3.11 14.10 4.69
CA HIS A 10 4.10 14.74 3.80
C HIS A 10 4.20 14.20 2.36
N SER A 11 3.43 13.19 1.98
CA SER A 11 3.37 12.78 0.58
C SER A 11 2.04 13.20 -0.05
N CYS A 12 2.02 14.39 -0.66
CA CYS A 12 0.91 14.96 -1.44
C CYS A 12 0.26 13.97 -2.43
N TRP A 13 0.97 12.90 -2.81
CA TRP A 13 0.44 11.87 -3.70
C TRP A 13 -0.45 10.84 -2.99
N VAL A 14 -0.23 10.52 -1.71
CA VAL A 14 -1.05 9.54 -0.97
C VAL A 14 -2.47 10.05 -0.79
N SER A 15 -2.64 11.36 -0.58
CA SER A 15 -3.97 11.99 -0.49
C SER A 15 -4.79 11.93 -1.79
N ARG A 16 -4.18 11.52 -2.91
CA ARG A 16 -4.87 11.26 -4.18
C ARG A 16 -5.41 9.84 -4.28
N LEU A 17 -4.97 8.94 -3.39
CA LEU A 17 -5.48 7.58 -3.30
C LEU A 17 -6.84 7.57 -2.60
N ARG A 18 -7.63 6.55 -2.89
CA ARG A 18 -8.99 6.38 -2.34
C ARG A 18 -9.18 4.93 -1.94
N THR A 19 -9.84 4.69 -0.82
CA THR A 19 -10.22 3.34 -0.38
C THR A 19 -10.86 2.56 -1.51
N GLY A 20 -10.41 1.32 -1.71
CA GLY A 20 -10.82 0.44 -2.81
C GLY A 20 -10.00 0.62 -4.10
N GLY A 21 -9.03 1.55 -4.14
CA GLY A 21 -8.08 1.64 -5.24
C GLY A 21 -7.20 0.38 -5.31
N PHE A 22 -7.11 -0.22 -6.50
CA PHE A 22 -6.23 -1.36 -6.73
C PHE A 22 -4.79 -0.88 -6.85
N ILE A 23 -3.89 -1.54 -6.12
CA ILE A 23 -2.46 -1.23 -6.08
C ILE A 23 -1.68 -2.41 -6.64
N GLY A 24 -0.88 -2.17 -7.66
CA GLY A 24 0.16 -3.09 -8.13
C GLY A 24 1.54 -2.55 -7.78
N ILE A 25 2.44 -3.43 -7.35
CA ILE A 25 3.83 -3.11 -7.03
C ILE A 25 4.72 -3.53 -8.19
N TYR A 26 5.41 -2.57 -8.81
CA TYR A 26 6.27 -2.86 -9.96
C TYR A 26 7.38 -3.85 -9.61
N ALA A 27 7.69 -4.75 -10.54
CA ALA A 27 8.83 -5.65 -10.41
C ALA A 27 10.15 -4.96 -10.77
N LYS A 28 11.25 -5.54 -10.31
CA LYS A 28 12.60 -5.25 -10.82
C LYS A 28 13.09 -6.28 -11.85
N ALA A 29 12.42 -7.43 -11.93
CA ALA A 29 12.87 -8.55 -12.74
C ALA A 29 12.44 -8.37 -14.20
N ASP A 30 13.33 -8.69 -15.13
CA ASP A 30 13.02 -8.61 -16.55
C ASP A 30 11.88 -9.56 -16.94
N GLY A 31 10.97 -9.09 -17.79
CA GLY A 31 9.81 -9.87 -18.24
C GLY A 31 8.67 -9.98 -17.21
N LEU A 32 8.74 -9.26 -16.07
CA LEU A 32 7.67 -9.19 -15.09
C LEU A 32 7.31 -7.73 -14.80
N ASP A 33 6.03 -7.38 -14.91
CA ASP A 33 5.59 -6.00 -14.67
C ASP A 33 5.27 -5.74 -13.19
N VAL A 34 4.55 -6.67 -12.54
CA VAL A 34 4.04 -6.51 -11.17
C VAL A 34 4.34 -7.76 -10.33
N THR A 35 4.86 -7.56 -9.12
CA THR A 35 5.23 -8.66 -8.20
C THR A 35 4.14 -9.00 -7.19
N HIS A 36 3.37 -8.00 -6.78
CA HIS A 36 2.39 -8.15 -5.72
C HIS A 36 1.28 -7.11 -5.88
N VAL A 37 0.09 -7.46 -5.42
CA VAL A 37 -1.11 -6.63 -5.54
C VAL A 37 -1.88 -6.55 -4.24
N GLY A 38 -2.69 -5.51 -4.09
CA GLY A 38 -3.61 -5.35 -2.98
C GLY A 38 -4.54 -4.16 -3.19
N PHE A 39 -5.26 -3.78 -2.15
CA PHE A 39 -6.12 -2.61 -2.16
C PHE A 39 -5.64 -1.56 -1.17
N PHE A 40 -5.66 -0.31 -1.59
CA PHE A 40 -5.51 0.81 -0.67
C PHE A 40 -6.78 0.93 0.18
N VAL A 41 -6.61 1.04 1.49
CA VAL A 41 -7.70 1.21 2.46
C VAL A 41 -7.27 2.24 3.50
N GLU A 42 -8.08 3.27 3.69
CA GLU A 42 -7.94 4.17 4.85
C GLU A 42 -8.59 3.51 6.07
N THR A 43 -7.82 3.35 7.15
CA THR A 43 -8.30 2.81 8.43
C THR A 43 -8.08 3.82 9.55
N ARG A 44 -8.53 3.49 10.77
CA ARG A 44 -8.26 4.31 11.97
C ARG A 44 -6.77 4.41 12.29
N ASP A 45 -6.00 3.41 11.89
CA ASP A 45 -4.55 3.33 12.09
C ASP A 45 -3.75 3.99 10.94
N GLY A 46 -4.45 4.54 9.93
CA GLY A 46 -3.87 5.25 8.80
C GLY A 46 -4.03 4.52 7.46
N PRO A 47 -3.29 4.93 6.42
CA PRO A 47 -3.34 4.29 5.11
C PRO A 47 -2.72 2.89 5.15
N MET A 48 -3.47 1.90 4.67
CA MET A 48 -3.08 0.48 4.66
C MET A 48 -3.11 -0.11 3.26
N LEU A 49 -2.27 -1.12 3.04
CA LEU A 49 -2.37 -2.07 1.94
C LEU A 49 -3.04 -3.35 2.44
N ARG A 50 -4.30 -3.57 2.04
CA ARG A 50 -4.98 -4.86 2.25
C ARG A 50 -4.52 -5.84 1.19
N ASN A 51 -3.82 -6.91 1.59
CA ASN A 51 -3.22 -7.87 0.67
C ASN A 51 -3.35 -9.32 1.17
N ALA A 52 -3.34 -10.27 0.24
CA ALA A 52 -3.22 -11.69 0.55
C ALA A 52 -1.74 -12.04 0.77
N SER A 53 -1.33 -12.12 2.04
CA SER A 53 0.08 -12.26 2.38
C SER A 53 0.53 -13.73 2.40
N SER A 54 1.50 -14.07 1.55
CA SER A 54 2.17 -15.39 1.55
C SER A 54 3.26 -15.55 2.61
N LYS A 55 3.57 -14.51 3.39
CA LYS A 55 4.50 -14.62 4.53
C LYS A 55 3.98 -15.68 5.50
N LYS A 56 4.87 -16.58 5.96
CA LYS A 56 4.55 -17.67 6.89
C LYS A 56 3.78 -17.22 8.15
N ALA A 57 4.06 -16.01 8.64
CA ALA A 57 3.39 -15.44 9.81
C ALA A 57 1.93 -15.00 9.56
N ASN A 58 1.53 -14.85 8.30
CA ASN A 58 0.24 -14.31 7.93
C ASN A 58 -0.66 -15.38 7.30
N ILE A 59 -0.28 -15.91 6.11
CA ILE A 59 -1.06 -16.88 5.31
C ILE A 59 -2.56 -16.53 5.26
N GLN A 60 -2.86 -15.23 5.20
CA GLN A 60 -4.21 -14.69 5.24
C GLN A 60 -4.23 -13.28 4.66
N VAL A 61 -5.43 -12.73 4.51
CA VAL A 61 -5.61 -11.32 4.17
C VAL A 61 -5.22 -10.47 5.38
N VAL A 62 -4.29 -9.54 5.19
CA VAL A 62 -3.82 -8.63 6.23
C VAL A 62 -3.81 -7.19 5.74
N ASP A 63 -3.96 -6.26 6.68
CA ASP A 63 -3.74 -4.83 6.45
C ASP A 63 -2.31 -4.50 6.92
N SER A 64 -1.48 -4.07 5.97
CA SER A 64 -0.09 -3.68 6.26
C SER A 64 0.09 -2.17 6.10
N PRO A 65 0.88 -1.48 6.95
CA PRO A 65 1.12 -0.04 6.82
C PRO A 65 1.60 0.34 5.41
N PHE A 66 0.81 1.15 4.70
CA PHE A 66 0.98 1.35 3.26
C PHE A 66 2.34 1.97 2.91
N LEU A 67 2.71 3.05 3.60
CA LEU A 67 3.96 3.77 3.35
C LEU A 67 5.19 2.90 3.59
N GLU A 68 5.22 2.15 4.68
CA GLU A 68 6.33 1.23 4.97
C GLU A 68 6.40 0.08 3.95
N TYR A 69 5.25 -0.38 3.46
CA TYR A 69 5.19 -1.41 2.43
C TYR A 69 5.80 -0.93 1.11
N VAL A 70 5.45 0.27 0.66
CA VAL A 70 5.86 0.78 -0.66
C VAL A 70 7.23 1.46 -0.66
N LYS A 71 7.77 1.83 0.52
CA LYS A 71 9.04 2.57 0.68
C LYS A 71 10.22 1.98 -0.09
N ASN A 72 10.32 0.65 -0.16
CA ASN A 72 11.43 -0.06 -0.78
C ASN A 72 11.07 -0.69 -2.14
N THR A 73 9.91 -0.33 -2.69
CA THR A 73 9.46 -0.83 -3.99
C THR A 73 9.95 0.10 -5.12
N PRO A 74 10.09 -0.40 -6.36
CA PRO A 74 10.42 0.45 -7.51
C PRO A 74 9.38 1.56 -7.77
N GLY A 75 8.13 1.30 -7.38
CA GLY A 75 7.00 2.19 -7.53
C GLY A 75 5.70 1.40 -7.51
N ILE A 76 4.59 2.11 -7.70
CA ILE A 76 3.25 1.51 -7.73
C ILE A 76 2.49 1.93 -8.99
N VAL A 77 1.58 1.06 -9.43
CA VAL A 77 0.49 1.37 -10.35
C VAL A 77 -0.81 1.42 -9.56
N VAL A 78 -1.64 2.42 -9.86
CA VAL A 78 -2.96 2.59 -9.22
C VAL A 78 -4.04 2.47 -10.28
N LEU A 79 -4.94 1.51 -10.09
CA LEU A 79 -6.09 1.29 -10.96
C LEU A 79 -7.37 1.58 -10.19
N ARG A 80 -8.28 2.34 -10.81
CA ARG A 80 -9.64 2.54 -10.33
C ARG A 80 -10.62 2.14 -11.42
N PRO A 81 -11.49 1.15 -11.20
CA PRO A 81 -12.52 0.83 -12.16
C PRO A 81 -13.42 2.05 -12.34
N ARG A 82 -13.79 2.31 -13.59
CA ARG A 82 -14.87 3.24 -13.91
C ARG A 82 -16.16 2.42 -13.89
N ALA A 83 -17.16 2.92 -13.17
CA ALA A 83 -18.52 2.44 -13.29
C ALA A 83 -19.12 2.90 -14.64
#